data_AF-A0A2W1JFL9-F1
#
_entry.id   AF-A0A2W1JFL9-F1
#
_cell.length_a   1.000
_cell.length_b   1.000
_cell.length_c   1.000
_cell.angle_alpha   90.00
_cell.angle_beta   90.00
_cell.angle_gamma   90.00
#
_symmetry.space_group_name_H-M   'P 1'
#
loop_
_entity.id
_entity.type
_entity.pdbx_description
1 polymer ?
#
loop_
_entity_poly.entity_id
_entity_poly.type
_entity_poly.pdbx_seq_one_letter_code
_entity_poly.pdbx_strand_id
1 'polypeptide(L)'
;MDLDSVEKTEHSSIGPVQKALLILTTALQGQNYLGAWYIPMLFKLVPQKFHRKLAFNVLAISPHYYRLHEKPEGMSRDQFIQSAHETSINSRQLVARKYIQPHLNTDMLVLDYGCGPGYLASEVSKHCQQVTAIDISSGVIACAKAIHHKSNIQFRVIEANDLSSIPDSSLDLVYSTAVMLHVRDDVCRQILSEFMRVLKPEGKAICEFLTTQGRSTDGLPTNHNGSEQSRSLLKNVKEKYSLLVVPRPLSLIEEIITGVGFEFLTRLNKDEPEDKNAYYAFGQQKL
;
A
#
# COMPACT_ATOMS: atom_id res chain seq x y z
N MET A 1 -52.05 9.07 5.73
CA MET A 1 -51.32 8.28 6.74
C MET A 1 -49.86 8.57 6.49
N ASP A 2 -49.26 9.33 7.41
CA ASP A 2 -48.11 10.20 7.17
C ASP A 2 -46.80 9.47 6.86
N LEU A 3 -46.05 10.09 5.94
CA LEU A 3 -44.72 9.74 5.45
C LEU A 3 -43.58 10.13 6.43
N ASP A 4 -43.90 10.42 7.70
CA ASP A 4 -42.96 10.95 8.70
C ASP A 4 -42.39 9.88 9.66
N SER A 5 -42.67 8.59 9.43
CA SER A 5 -42.29 7.53 10.38
C SER A 5 -41.06 6.70 10.01
N VAL A 6 -40.33 7.01 8.92
CA VAL A 6 -39.14 6.24 8.48
C VAL A 6 -37.86 7.09 8.45
N GLU A 7 -37.86 8.32 8.96
CA GLU A 7 -36.70 9.21 8.95
C GLU A 7 -35.83 9.17 10.22
N LYS A 8 -35.92 8.08 11.00
CA LYS A 8 -35.10 7.90 12.21
C LYS A 8 -34.56 6.49 12.32
N THR A 9 -33.44 6.23 11.63
CA THR A 9 -32.31 5.43 12.13
C THR A 9 -31.32 5.16 11.00
N GLU A 10 -30.39 6.09 10.73
CA GLU A 10 -29.05 5.76 10.22
C GLU A 10 -28.16 7.02 10.18
N HIS A 11 -27.81 7.49 11.37
CA HIS A 11 -26.62 8.32 11.53
C HIS A 11 -25.58 7.50 12.28
N SER A 12 -24.73 6.79 11.52
CA SER A 12 -23.43 6.38 12.06
C SER A 12 -22.66 7.66 12.37
N SER A 13 -22.68 8.03 13.64
CA SER A 13 -22.20 9.31 14.14
C SER A 13 -20.67 9.33 14.11
N ILE A 14 -20.13 9.75 12.96
CA ILE A 14 -18.75 10.24 12.89
C ILE A 14 -18.60 11.30 13.98
N GLY A 15 -17.72 11.06 14.95
CA GLY A 15 -17.52 11.95 16.09
C GLY A 15 -17.05 13.35 15.64
N PRO A 16 -17.25 14.40 16.44
CA PRO A 16 -16.94 15.78 16.04
C PRO A 16 -15.48 15.97 15.58
N VAL A 17 -14.54 15.28 16.23
CA VAL A 17 -13.12 15.25 15.84
C VAL A 17 -12.91 14.63 14.45
N GLN A 18 -13.62 13.53 14.14
CA GLN A 18 -13.52 12.86 12.84
C GLN A 18 -14.24 13.63 11.74
N LYS A 19 -15.35 14.31 12.05
CA LYS A 19 -15.99 15.25 11.12
C LYS A 19 -15.06 16.40 10.80
N ALA A 20 -14.39 16.97 11.80
CA ALA A 20 -13.40 18.03 11.61
C ALA A 20 -12.20 17.55 10.77
N LEU A 21 -11.62 16.40 11.10
CA LEU A 21 -10.57 15.77 10.28
C LEU A 21 -11.07 15.53 8.86
N LEU A 22 -12.22 14.89 8.66
CA LEU A 22 -12.78 14.60 7.34
C LEU A 22 -13.03 15.89 6.52
N ILE A 23 -13.56 16.95 7.13
CA ILE A 23 -13.78 18.25 6.47
C ILE A 23 -12.45 18.90 6.07
N LEU A 24 -11.44 18.87 6.96
CA LEU A 24 -10.08 19.33 6.66
C LEU A 24 -9.41 18.49 5.55
N THR A 25 -9.75 17.19 5.46
CA THR A 25 -9.22 16.28 4.43
C THR A 25 -9.83 16.48 3.04
N THR A 26 -11.10 16.90 2.94
CA THR A 26 -11.82 16.96 1.65
C THR A 26 -11.72 18.32 0.97
N ALA A 27 -11.47 19.39 1.75
CA ALA A 27 -11.36 20.77 1.28
C ALA A 27 -10.03 21.13 0.60
N LEU A 28 -8.99 20.28 0.70
CA LEU A 28 -7.66 20.56 0.14
C LEU A 28 -7.38 19.70 -1.10
N GLN A 29 -6.79 20.30 -2.14
CA GLN A 29 -6.47 19.64 -3.40
C GLN A 29 -5.30 18.65 -3.24
N GLY A 30 -5.48 17.42 -3.73
CA GLY A 30 -4.47 16.35 -3.74
C GLY A 30 -5.13 14.97 -3.86
N GLN A 31 -4.58 14.08 -4.68
CA GLN A 31 -5.19 12.77 -4.99
C GLN A 31 -5.01 11.68 -3.91
N ASN A 32 -4.46 11.98 -2.71
CA ASN A 32 -4.22 10.94 -1.69
C ASN A 32 -4.65 11.37 -0.28
N TYR A 33 -5.63 10.65 0.29
CA TYR A 33 -6.19 10.83 1.64
C TYR A 33 -5.10 10.88 2.76
N LEU A 34 -4.00 10.14 2.60
CA LEU A 34 -2.88 10.13 3.56
C LEU A 34 -1.67 10.96 3.11
N GLY A 35 -1.76 11.71 2.01
CA GLY A 35 -0.75 12.69 1.61
C GLY A 35 -0.90 14.04 2.33
N ALA A 36 -1.91 14.16 3.19
CA ALA A 36 -2.24 15.43 3.81
C ALA A 36 -1.16 15.91 4.79
N TRP A 37 -0.62 17.10 4.53
CA TRP A 37 0.49 17.70 5.26
C TRP A 37 0.25 17.83 6.78
N TYR A 38 -1.00 17.92 7.22
CA TYR A 38 -1.33 18.06 8.64
C TYR A 38 -1.25 16.73 9.41
N ILE A 39 -1.27 15.56 8.77
CA ILE A 39 -1.18 14.28 9.49
C ILE A 39 0.16 14.17 10.24
N PRO A 40 1.34 14.39 9.61
CA PRO A 40 2.61 14.48 10.33
C PRO A 40 2.63 15.54 11.44
N MET A 41 1.91 16.67 11.26
CA MET A 41 1.81 17.72 12.27
C MET A 41 1.06 17.25 13.52
N LEU A 42 -0.01 16.45 13.37
CA LEU A 42 -0.74 15.88 14.50
C LEU A 42 0.16 15.02 15.40
N PHE A 43 1.06 14.22 14.81
CA PHE A 43 2.02 13.43 15.58
C PHE A 43 3.04 14.29 16.34
N LYS A 44 3.35 15.51 15.89
CA LYS A 44 4.21 16.45 16.63
C LYS A 44 3.51 17.06 17.85
N LEU A 45 2.19 17.21 17.79
CA LEU A 45 1.39 17.86 18.84
C LEU A 45 0.90 16.87 19.92
N VAL A 46 0.66 15.62 19.53
CA VAL A 46 0.15 14.59 20.44
C VAL A 46 1.31 13.97 21.24
N PRO A 47 1.16 13.72 22.56
CA PRO A 47 2.19 13.03 23.34
C PRO A 47 2.51 11.63 22.79
N GLN A 48 3.80 11.25 22.84
CA GLN A 48 4.30 10.01 22.22
C GLN A 48 3.54 8.74 22.64
N LYS A 49 3.10 8.65 23.91
CA LYS A 49 2.30 7.53 24.43
C LYS A 49 0.99 7.27 23.69
N PHE A 50 0.46 8.27 22.97
CA PHE A 50 -0.77 8.16 22.19
C PHE A 50 -0.54 7.99 20.69
N HIS A 51 0.70 8.07 20.21
CA HIS A 51 1.02 8.01 18.78
C HIS A 51 0.49 6.74 18.13
N ARG A 52 0.66 5.58 18.78
CA ARG A 52 0.16 4.31 18.24
C ARG A 52 -1.37 4.29 18.08
N LYS A 53 -2.11 4.75 19.09
CA LYS A 53 -3.58 4.84 19.03
C LYS A 53 -4.03 5.85 17.96
N LEU A 54 -3.31 6.96 17.80
CA LEU A 54 -3.55 7.93 16.75
C LEU A 54 -3.32 7.32 15.36
N ALA A 55 -2.19 6.64 15.16
CA ALA A 55 -1.86 5.98 13.90
C ALA A 55 -2.95 4.99 13.47
N PHE A 56 -3.40 4.14 14.39
CA PHE A 56 -4.48 3.21 14.09
C PHE A 56 -5.79 3.91 13.72
N ASN A 57 -6.13 5.02 14.38
CA ASN A 57 -7.31 5.79 14.03
C ASN A 57 -7.18 6.49 12.67
N VAL A 58 -6.01 7.01 12.33
CA VAL A 58 -5.75 7.60 11.00
C VAL A 58 -5.87 6.53 9.91
N LEU A 59 -5.25 5.36 10.11
CA LEU A 59 -5.34 4.23 9.18
C LEU A 59 -6.77 3.72 9.05
N ALA A 60 -7.57 3.80 10.11
CA ALA A 60 -8.95 3.36 10.08
C ALA A 60 -9.83 4.20 9.15
N ILE A 61 -9.59 5.51 9.08
CA ILE A 61 -10.35 6.41 8.23
C ILE A 61 -9.95 6.23 6.74
N SER A 62 -8.76 5.69 6.46
CA SER A 62 -8.34 5.38 5.10
C SER A 62 -9.18 4.24 4.51
N PRO A 63 -9.75 4.41 3.29
CA PRO A 63 -10.51 3.35 2.64
C PRO A 63 -9.63 2.16 2.22
N HIS A 64 -8.30 2.30 2.26
CA HIS A 64 -7.35 1.31 1.71
C HIS A 64 -6.65 0.46 2.78
N TYR A 65 -6.76 0.81 4.06
CA TYR A 65 -6.12 0.06 5.15
C TYR A 65 -7.13 -0.72 5.99
N TYR A 66 -7.74 -0.13 7.03
CA TYR A 66 -8.62 -0.92 7.91
C TYR A 66 -10.08 -0.95 7.49
N ARG A 67 -10.47 -0.36 6.35
CA ARG A 67 -11.81 -0.45 5.76
C ARG A 67 -12.96 -0.39 6.79
N LEU A 68 -13.00 0.67 7.61
CA LEU A 68 -14.00 0.83 8.67
C LEU A 68 -15.46 0.64 8.26
N HIS A 69 -15.78 0.84 6.98
CA HIS A 69 -17.12 0.65 6.44
C HIS A 69 -17.55 -0.83 6.40
N GLU A 70 -16.61 -1.77 6.51
CA GLU A 70 -16.86 -3.21 6.58
C GLU A 70 -16.99 -3.71 8.03
N LYS A 71 -17.08 -2.80 9.02
CA LYS A 71 -17.18 -3.17 10.44
C LYS A 71 -18.48 -3.93 10.74
N PRO A 72 -18.42 -5.13 11.33
CA PRO A 72 -19.61 -5.88 11.72
C PRO A 72 -20.52 -5.12 12.69
N GLU A 73 -21.83 -5.39 12.61
CA GLU A 73 -22.80 -4.96 13.61
C GLU A 73 -22.46 -5.57 14.98
N GLY A 74 -22.71 -4.82 16.06
CA GLY A 74 -22.40 -5.24 17.43
C GLY A 74 -20.92 -5.15 17.86
N MET A 75 -19.97 -5.01 16.93
CA MET A 75 -18.55 -4.83 17.28
C MET A 75 -18.21 -3.37 17.60
N SER A 76 -17.48 -3.13 18.69
CA SER A 76 -16.99 -1.78 19.00
C SER A 76 -15.91 -1.33 18.00
N ARG A 77 -15.77 -0.02 17.81
CA ARG A 77 -14.77 0.55 16.91
C ARG A 77 -13.34 0.16 17.29
N ASP A 78 -13.02 0.20 18.59
CA ASP A 78 -11.66 -0.10 19.07
C ASP A 78 -11.34 -1.59 18.85
N GLN A 79 -12.30 -2.50 19.06
CA GLN A 79 -12.14 -3.93 18.73
C GLN A 79 -11.91 -4.15 17.23
N PHE A 80 -12.67 -3.46 16.38
CA PHE A 80 -12.51 -3.58 14.93
C PHE A 80 -11.14 -3.10 14.45
N ILE A 81 -10.70 -1.93 14.93
CA ILE A 81 -9.39 -1.38 14.57
C ILE A 81 -8.27 -2.34 15.00
N GLN A 82 -8.38 -2.93 16.19
CA GLN A 82 -7.43 -3.92 16.67
C GLN A 82 -7.43 -5.18 15.79
N SER A 83 -8.61 -5.70 15.45
CA SER A 83 -8.74 -6.86 14.55
C SER A 83 -8.19 -6.59 13.14
N ALA A 84 -8.41 -5.40 12.59
CA ALA A 84 -7.87 -5.01 11.30
C ALA A 84 -6.34 -4.86 11.33
N HIS A 85 -5.79 -4.37 12.44
CA HIS A 85 -4.34 -4.34 12.69
C HIS A 85 -3.75 -5.75 12.73
N GLU A 86 -4.34 -6.67 13.49
CA GLU A 86 -3.90 -8.07 13.57
C GLU A 86 -4.00 -8.79 12.23
N THR A 87 -5.10 -8.58 11.51
CA THR A 87 -5.29 -9.12 10.15
C THR A 87 -4.22 -8.62 9.20
N SER A 88 -3.87 -7.33 9.28
CA SER A 88 -2.79 -6.74 8.48
C SER A 88 -1.44 -7.39 8.81
N ILE A 89 -1.14 -7.61 10.10
CA ILE A 89 0.08 -8.31 10.51
C ILE A 89 0.11 -9.72 9.95
N ASN A 90 -0.93 -10.52 10.18
CA ASN A 90 -1.00 -11.92 9.77
C ASN A 90 -0.86 -12.07 8.24
N SER A 91 -1.56 -11.22 7.49
CA SER A 91 -1.46 -11.19 6.03
C SER A 91 -0.04 -10.87 5.57
N ARG A 92 0.61 -9.84 6.14
CA ARG A 92 1.98 -9.47 5.73
C ARG A 92 3.03 -10.46 6.21
N GLN A 93 2.80 -11.17 7.31
CA GLN A 93 3.64 -12.28 7.74
C GLN A 93 3.61 -13.44 6.74
N LEU A 94 2.43 -13.78 6.24
CA LEU A 94 2.29 -14.82 5.23
C LEU A 94 3.02 -14.43 3.93
N VAL A 95 2.83 -13.20 3.46
CA VAL A 95 3.52 -12.66 2.28
C VAL A 95 5.03 -12.68 2.47
N ALA A 96 5.53 -12.19 3.61
CA ALA A 96 6.96 -12.19 3.92
C ALA A 96 7.52 -13.61 3.87
N ARG A 97 6.90 -14.55 4.60
CA ARG A 97 7.35 -15.94 4.71
C ARG A 97 7.34 -16.66 3.36
N LYS A 98 6.27 -16.49 2.56
CA LYS A 98 6.12 -17.20 1.28
C LYS A 98 7.04 -16.63 0.21
N TYR A 99 7.13 -15.30 0.09
CA TYR A 99 7.65 -14.68 -1.12
C TYR A 99 8.93 -13.87 -0.93
N ILE A 100 9.22 -13.36 0.27
CA ILE A 100 10.36 -12.45 0.47
C ILE A 100 11.47 -13.13 1.27
N GLN A 101 11.13 -13.73 2.41
CA GLN A 101 12.06 -14.39 3.33
C GLN A 101 12.98 -15.43 2.68
N PRO A 102 12.54 -16.27 1.71
CA PRO A 102 13.43 -17.23 1.05
C PRO A 102 14.59 -16.59 0.28
N HIS A 103 14.53 -15.28 0.03
CA HIS A 103 15.54 -14.52 -0.70
C HIS A 103 16.38 -13.62 0.20
N LEU A 104 16.22 -13.70 1.52
CA LEU A 104 16.91 -12.86 2.50
C LEU A 104 18.06 -13.58 3.20
N ASN A 105 19.06 -12.82 3.61
CA ASN A 105 20.02 -13.19 4.65
C ASN A 105 20.31 -11.97 5.55
N THR A 106 20.95 -12.23 6.70
CA THR A 106 21.15 -11.24 7.77
C THR A 106 22.02 -10.04 7.39
N ASP A 107 22.79 -10.13 6.30
CA ASP A 107 23.72 -9.07 5.86
C ASP A 107 23.13 -8.21 4.74
N MET A 108 21.91 -8.51 4.28
CA MET A 108 21.29 -7.80 3.16
C MET A 108 20.75 -6.43 3.52
N LEU A 109 20.94 -5.48 2.60
CA LEU A 109 20.28 -4.18 2.56
C LEU A 109 19.07 -4.25 1.62
N VAL A 110 17.89 -3.96 2.17
CA VAL A 110 16.60 -4.22 1.51
C VAL A 110 15.79 -2.93 1.35
N LEU A 111 15.08 -2.80 0.23
CA LEU A 111 14.10 -1.74 0.00
C LEU A 111 12.66 -2.29 -0.04
N ASP A 112 11.78 -1.69 0.76
CA ASP A 112 10.33 -1.85 0.69
C ASP A 112 9.73 -0.66 -0.07
N TYR A 113 9.40 -0.84 -1.36
CA TYR A 113 8.83 0.20 -2.21
C TYR A 113 7.30 0.23 -2.10
N GLY A 114 6.76 1.29 -1.49
CA GLY A 114 5.33 1.43 -1.16
C GLY A 114 4.97 0.73 0.14
N CYS A 115 5.75 0.96 1.20
CA CYS A 115 5.69 0.19 2.44
C CYS A 115 4.38 0.38 3.23
N GLY A 116 3.59 1.40 2.91
CA GLY A 116 2.37 1.75 3.63
C GLY A 116 2.65 1.88 5.14
N PRO A 117 1.83 1.25 6.01
CA PRO A 117 2.01 1.30 7.46
C PRO A 117 3.26 0.56 7.98
N GLY A 118 4.03 -0.12 7.12
CA GLY A 118 5.29 -0.77 7.52
C GLY A 118 5.15 -2.18 8.09
N TYR A 119 3.99 -2.83 7.98
CA TYR A 119 3.80 -4.20 8.49
C TYR A 119 4.73 -5.21 7.84
N LEU A 120 4.88 -5.14 6.51
CA LEU A 120 5.76 -6.04 5.77
C LEU A 120 7.24 -5.75 6.07
N ALA A 121 7.66 -4.48 5.99
CA ALA A 121 8.99 -4.04 6.45
C ALA A 121 9.33 -4.52 7.87
N SER A 122 8.37 -4.45 8.80
CA SER A 122 8.56 -4.91 10.18
C SER A 122 8.81 -6.42 10.28
N GLU A 123 8.20 -7.23 9.42
CA GLU A 123 8.48 -8.65 9.36
C GLU A 123 9.82 -8.93 8.68
N VAL A 124 10.06 -8.33 7.51
CA VAL A 124 11.29 -8.50 6.71
C VAL A 124 12.54 -8.10 7.49
N SER A 125 12.47 -7.01 8.26
CA SER A 125 13.58 -6.53 9.11
C SER A 125 14.12 -7.55 10.12
N LYS A 126 13.39 -8.64 10.40
CA LYS A 126 13.88 -9.71 11.30
C LYS A 126 14.92 -10.61 10.62
N HIS A 127 15.05 -10.51 9.30
CA HIS A 127 15.81 -11.45 8.47
C HIS A 127 16.89 -10.77 7.60
N CYS A 128 17.14 -9.48 7.81
CA CYS A 128 18.13 -8.71 7.06
C CYS A 128 18.82 -7.67 7.92
N GLN A 129 19.90 -7.08 7.40
CA GLN A 129 20.69 -6.08 8.11
C GLN A 129 19.86 -4.80 8.29
N GLN A 130 19.21 -4.35 7.21
CA GLN A 130 18.45 -3.11 7.22
C GLN A 130 17.33 -3.13 6.17
N VAL A 131 16.20 -2.51 6.52
CA VAL A 131 15.13 -2.18 5.58
C VAL A 131 15.03 -0.67 5.42
N THR A 132 15.19 -0.17 4.21
CA THR A 132 14.73 1.17 3.83
C THR A 132 13.29 1.02 3.35
N ALA A 133 12.34 1.65 4.04
CA ALA A 133 10.92 1.53 3.76
C ALA A 133 10.36 2.87 3.31
N ILE A 134 9.85 2.94 2.07
CA ILE A 134 9.46 4.18 1.42
C ILE A 134 8.00 4.17 0.99
N ASP A 135 7.36 5.33 1.06
CA ASP A 135 6.01 5.54 0.56
C ASP A 135 5.85 7.01 0.16
N ILE A 136 5.03 7.28 -0.86
CA ILE A 136 4.69 8.65 -1.29
C ILE A 136 3.83 9.38 -0.26
N SER A 137 3.14 8.64 0.62
CA SER A 137 2.26 9.20 1.63
C SER A 137 3.01 9.57 2.91
N SER A 138 3.20 10.87 3.12
CA SER A 138 3.79 11.39 4.35
C SER A 138 3.00 11.00 5.62
N GLY A 139 1.67 10.94 5.53
CA GLY A 139 0.80 10.51 6.62
C GLY A 139 0.96 9.02 6.96
N VAL A 140 1.09 8.14 5.95
CA VAL A 140 1.29 6.70 6.22
C VAL A 140 2.68 6.44 6.81
N ILE A 141 3.70 7.17 6.37
CA ILE A 141 5.04 7.11 6.96
C ILE A 141 5.04 7.59 8.42
N ALA A 142 4.27 8.63 8.75
CA ALA A 142 4.10 9.04 10.15
C ALA A 142 3.44 7.95 10.99
N CYS A 143 2.41 7.28 10.45
CA CYS A 143 1.79 6.12 11.10
C CYS A 143 2.78 4.97 11.27
N ALA A 144 3.56 4.62 10.25
CA ALA A 144 4.54 3.54 10.30
C ALA A 144 5.58 3.76 11.41
N LYS A 145 6.13 4.98 11.51
CA LYS A 145 7.06 5.38 12.58
C LYS A 145 6.45 5.32 13.99
N ALA A 146 5.15 5.55 14.10
CA ALA A 146 4.41 5.47 15.36
C ALA A 146 4.03 4.03 15.77
N ILE A 147 3.96 3.11 14.81
CA ILE A 147 3.59 1.70 15.03
C ILE A 147 4.85 0.85 15.26
N HIS A 148 5.94 1.17 14.57
CA HIS A 148 7.17 0.37 14.53
C HIS A 148 8.36 1.17 15.06
N HIS A 149 9.07 0.60 16.04
CA HIS A 149 10.24 1.23 16.69
C HIS A 149 11.52 0.38 16.54
N LYS A 150 11.64 -0.34 15.42
CA LYS A 150 12.80 -1.18 15.13
C LYS A 150 13.97 -0.32 14.65
N SER A 151 15.16 -0.53 15.21
CA SER A 151 16.36 0.26 14.90
C SER A 151 16.88 0.05 13.47
N ASN A 152 16.58 -1.09 12.86
CA ASN A 152 17.03 -1.45 11.51
C ASN A 152 16.00 -1.18 10.41
N ILE A 153 14.99 -0.33 10.68
CA ILE A 153 14.06 0.15 9.65
C ILE A 153 14.16 1.66 9.51
N GLN A 154 14.37 2.12 8.29
CA GLN A 154 14.36 3.55 7.95
C GLN A 154 13.13 3.89 7.12
N PHE A 155 12.14 4.51 7.76
CA PHE A 155 10.94 4.99 7.08
C PHE A 155 11.16 6.37 6.44
N ARG A 156 10.96 6.50 5.14
CA ARG A 156 11.18 7.73 4.37
C ARG A 156 10.00 8.02 3.44
N VAL A 157 9.72 9.31 3.25
CA VAL A 157 8.78 9.77 2.22
C VAL A 157 9.56 9.96 0.93
N ILE A 158 8.99 9.57 -0.20
CA ILE A 158 9.55 9.85 -1.53
C ILE A 158 8.57 10.68 -2.35
N GLU A 159 9.09 11.38 -3.36
CA GLU A 159 8.28 12.10 -4.34
C GLU A 159 8.23 11.29 -5.64
N ALA A 160 7.01 11.04 -6.15
CA ALA A 160 6.81 10.19 -7.33
C ALA A 160 7.54 8.84 -7.21
N ASN A 161 8.52 8.59 -8.09
CA ASN A 161 9.34 7.38 -8.13
C ASN A 161 10.81 7.65 -7.83
N ASP A 162 11.14 8.80 -7.23
CA ASP A 162 12.52 9.25 -7.05
C ASP A 162 13.25 8.45 -5.96
N LEU A 163 14.26 7.67 -6.37
CA LEU A 163 15.19 6.97 -5.48
C LEU A 163 16.58 7.59 -5.48
N SER A 164 16.76 8.84 -5.91
CA SER A 164 18.06 9.53 -5.98
C SER A 164 18.83 9.58 -4.65
N SER A 165 18.11 9.51 -3.52
CA SER A 165 18.72 9.41 -2.17
C SER A 165 19.31 8.03 -1.85
N ILE A 166 19.10 7.03 -2.71
CA ILE A 166 19.64 5.67 -2.63
C ILE A 166 20.76 5.54 -3.66
N PRO A 167 21.99 5.20 -3.24
CA PRO A 167 23.11 5.06 -4.16
C PRO A 167 22.90 3.93 -5.18
N ASP A 168 23.51 4.09 -6.35
CA ASP A 168 23.60 3.05 -7.37
C ASP A 168 24.24 1.79 -6.79
N SER A 169 23.77 0.62 -7.23
CA SER A 169 24.33 -0.67 -6.86
C SER A 169 24.58 -0.86 -5.36
N SER A 170 23.62 -0.46 -4.53
CA SER A 170 23.75 -0.46 -3.07
C SER A 170 22.83 -1.46 -2.35
N LEU A 171 21.78 -1.93 -3.01
CA LEU A 171 20.77 -2.81 -2.43
C LEU A 171 20.92 -4.26 -2.91
N ASP A 172 20.69 -5.21 -2.00
CA ASP A 172 20.70 -6.65 -2.31
C ASP A 172 19.32 -7.13 -2.78
N LEU A 173 18.25 -6.53 -2.24
CA LEU A 173 16.88 -6.88 -2.58
C LEU A 173 15.98 -5.63 -2.60
N VAL A 174 15.13 -5.51 -3.62
CA VAL A 174 13.98 -4.61 -3.64
C VAL A 174 12.72 -5.45 -3.64
N TYR A 175 11.70 -5.07 -2.87
CA TYR A 175 10.37 -5.65 -3.02
C TYR A 175 9.29 -4.59 -3.04
N SER A 176 8.20 -4.88 -3.74
CA SER A 176 7.03 -4.02 -3.82
C SER A 176 5.75 -4.85 -3.84
N THR A 177 4.87 -4.60 -2.87
CA THR A 177 3.60 -5.30 -2.70
C THR A 177 2.46 -4.32 -2.79
N ALA A 178 1.42 -4.65 -3.55
CA ALA A 178 0.25 -3.83 -3.78
C ALA A 178 0.55 -2.42 -4.36
N VAL A 179 1.59 -2.28 -5.20
CA VAL A 179 1.91 -1.02 -5.90
C VAL A 179 1.79 -1.15 -7.42
N MET A 180 2.37 -2.19 -8.02
CA MET A 180 2.44 -2.31 -9.49
C MET A 180 1.06 -2.43 -10.15
N LEU A 181 0.06 -2.93 -9.43
CA LEU A 181 -1.34 -2.96 -9.85
C LEU A 181 -2.03 -1.59 -9.84
N HIS A 182 -1.40 -0.53 -9.32
CA HIS A 182 -1.98 0.81 -9.21
C HIS A 182 -1.29 1.85 -10.10
N VAL A 183 -0.26 1.45 -10.84
CA VAL A 183 0.50 2.33 -11.75
C VAL A 183 0.27 1.93 -13.20
N ARG A 184 0.32 2.91 -14.10
CA ARG A 184 0.33 2.69 -15.54
C ARG A 184 1.65 2.08 -16.01
N ASP A 185 1.69 1.57 -17.23
CA ASP A 185 2.85 0.85 -17.77
C ASP A 185 4.09 1.74 -17.89
N ASP A 186 3.93 3.00 -18.28
CA ASP A 186 5.00 3.99 -18.35
C ASP A 186 5.63 4.24 -16.98
N VAL A 187 4.80 4.42 -15.96
CA VAL A 187 5.22 4.61 -14.57
C VAL A 187 5.85 3.33 -14.02
N CYS A 188 5.30 2.16 -14.34
CA CYS A 188 5.87 0.87 -13.96
C CYS A 188 7.29 0.70 -14.50
N ARG A 189 7.53 1.03 -15.78
CA ARG A 189 8.87 0.99 -16.39
C ARG A 189 9.84 1.96 -15.71
N GLN A 190 9.39 3.16 -15.34
CA GLN A 190 10.21 4.13 -14.59
C GLN A 190 10.63 3.59 -13.21
N ILE A 191 9.68 3.00 -12.46
CA ILE A 191 9.98 2.41 -11.15
C ILE A 191 10.98 1.27 -11.30
N LEU A 192 10.77 0.37 -12.26
CA LEU A 192 11.71 -0.73 -12.51
C LEU A 192 13.09 -0.24 -12.96
N SER A 193 13.16 0.87 -13.70
CA SER A 193 14.44 1.47 -14.11
C SER A 193 15.22 1.98 -12.89
N GLU A 194 14.53 2.59 -11.92
CA GLU A 194 15.16 2.96 -10.65
C GLU A 194 15.57 1.73 -9.82
N PHE A 195 14.78 0.65 -9.84
CA PHE A 195 15.17 -0.61 -9.18
C PHE A 195 16.44 -1.19 -9.80
N MET A 196 16.54 -1.17 -11.13
CA MET A 196 17.74 -1.60 -11.85
C MET A 196 18.97 -0.81 -11.40
N ARG A 197 18.86 0.52 -11.28
CA ARG A 197 19.96 1.39 -10.84
C ARG A 197 20.43 1.09 -9.42
N VAL A 198 19.51 0.98 -8.46
CA VAL A 198 19.87 0.85 -7.03
C VAL A 198 20.30 -0.56 -6.63
N LEU A 199 19.93 -1.59 -7.40
CA LEU A 199 20.32 -2.97 -7.13
C LEU A 199 21.79 -3.21 -7.47
N LYS A 200 22.48 -3.92 -6.57
CA LYS A 200 23.80 -4.50 -6.83
C LYS A 200 23.72 -5.48 -8.00
N PRO A 201 24.86 -5.80 -8.65
CA PRO A 201 24.97 -7.02 -9.45
C PRO A 201 24.46 -8.22 -8.66
N GLU A 202 23.74 -9.14 -9.32
CA GLU A 202 23.01 -10.28 -8.71
C GLU A 202 21.88 -9.91 -7.73
N GLY A 203 21.63 -8.62 -7.50
CA GLY A 203 20.51 -8.12 -6.71
C GLY A 203 19.17 -8.47 -7.37
N LYS A 204 18.15 -8.66 -6.54
CA LYS A 204 16.83 -9.12 -6.99
C LYS A 204 15.74 -8.10 -6.70
N ALA A 205 14.73 -8.10 -7.56
CA ALA A 205 13.47 -7.42 -7.34
C ALA A 205 12.33 -8.44 -7.24
N ILE A 206 11.43 -8.24 -6.27
CA ILE A 206 10.24 -9.07 -6.09
C ILE A 206 9.01 -8.16 -6.08
N CYS A 207 8.14 -8.30 -7.08
CA CYS A 207 6.97 -7.44 -7.22
C CYS A 207 5.68 -8.23 -7.37
N GLU A 208 4.62 -7.73 -6.75
CA GLU A 208 3.25 -8.22 -6.95
C GLU A 208 2.60 -7.49 -8.14
N PHE A 209 2.12 -8.26 -9.11
CA PHE A 209 1.34 -7.77 -10.24
C PHE A 209 -0.04 -8.42 -10.25
N LEU A 210 -1.05 -7.66 -10.68
CA LEU A 210 -2.38 -8.21 -10.93
C LEU A 210 -2.45 -8.73 -12.36
N THR A 211 -2.76 -10.01 -12.53
CA THR A 211 -2.82 -10.65 -13.84
C THR A 211 -4.24 -10.66 -14.43
N THR A 212 -4.35 -10.70 -15.76
CA THR A 212 -5.64 -10.85 -16.47
C THR A 212 -6.10 -12.29 -16.65
N GLN A 213 -5.28 -13.30 -16.31
CA GLN A 213 -5.70 -14.70 -16.41
C GLN A 213 -6.95 -14.96 -15.53
N GLY A 214 -7.98 -15.55 -16.14
CA GLY A 214 -9.24 -15.86 -15.45
C GLY A 214 -10.18 -14.67 -15.19
N ARG A 215 -10.11 -13.58 -15.98
CA ARG A 215 -11.17 -12.54 -16.05
C ARG A 215 -11.89 -12.58 -17.41
N SER A 216 -13.22 -12.63 -17.38
CA SER A 216 -14.03 -11.99 -18.43
C SER A 216 -13.79 -10.48 -18.34
N THR A 217 -13.67 -9.82 -19.49
CA THR A 217 -13.45 -8.36 -19.59
C THR A 217 -14.67 -7.53 -19.18
N ASP A 218 -15.78 -8.17 -18.82
CA ASP A 218 -17.03 -7.52 -18.45
C ASP A 218 -16.95 -6.97 -17.03
N GLY A 219 -16.92 -5.64 -16.90
CA GLY A 219 -17.14 -4.94 -15.63
C GLY A 219 -15.90 -4.39 -14.90
N LEU A 220 -14.73 -4.36 -15.53
CA LEU A 220 -13.66 -3.49 -15.01
C LEU A 220 -14.10 -2.03 -15.20
N PRO A 221 -13.99 -1.16 -14.18
CA PRO A 221 -14.32 0.24 -14.34
C PRO A 221 -13.33 0.87 -15.32
N THR A 222 -13.71 0.90 -16.59
CA THR A 222 -13.16 1.83 -17.56
C THR A 222 -13.68 3.20 -17.17
N ASN A 223 -12.78 4.18 -17.10
CA ASN A 223 -13.21 5.57 -16.96
C ASN A 223 -14.15 5.88 -18.13
N HIS A 224 -15.47 5.91 -17.90
CA HIS A 224 -16.40 6.90 -18.42
C HIS A 224 -17.87 6.63 -18.04
N ASN A 225 -18.50 7.73 -17.60
CA ASN A 225 -19.92 8.08 -17.56
C ASN A 225 -20.75 7.60 -16.36
N GLY A 226 -21.17 8.61 -15.59
CA GLY A 226 -22.01 8.46 -14.42
C GLY A 226 -23.51 8.39 -14.72
N SER A 227 -24.25 8.10 -13.67
CA SER A 227 -25.65 8.43 -13.49
C SER A 227 -25.85 8.87 -12.04
N GLU A 228 -26.57 9.98 -11.90
CA GLU A 228 -26.86 10.66 -10.65
C GLU A 228 -27.82 9.87 -9.74
N GLN A 229 -27.86 10.32 -8.48
CA GLN A 229 -28.91 10.11 -7.45
C GLN A 229 -28.62 9.04 -6.40
N SER A 230 -27.70 9.39 -5.48
CA SER A 230 -27.86 9.29 -4.01
C SER A 230 -26.57 9.79 -3.34
N ARG A 231 -26.59 11.01 -2.78
CA ARG A 231 -25.41 11.76 -2.33
C ARG A 231 -25.05 11.41 -0.88
N SER A 232 -24.07 10.51 -0.67
CA SER A 232 -23.37 10.37 0.61
C SER A 232 -21.92 10.90 0.49
N LEU A 233 -21.45 11.69 1.46
CA LEU A 233 -20.10 12.26 1.48
C LEU A 233 -18.99 11.21 1.37
N LEU A 234 -19.24 10.00 1.90
CA LEU A 234 -18.33 8.85 1.82
C LEU A 234 -18.19 8.31 0.39
N LYS A 235 -19.25 8.36 -0.43
CA LYS A 235 -19.19 7.98 -1.84
C LYS A 235 -18.32 8.94 -2.66
N ASN A 236 -18.44 10.24 -2.41
CA ASN A 236 -17.60 11.26 -3.07
C ASN A 236 -16.11 11.11 -2.71
N VAL A 237 -15.79 10.72 -1.47
CA VAL A 237 -14.42 10.39 -1.05
C VAL A 237 -13.94 9.11 -1.75
N LYS A 238 -14.80 8.08 -1.84
CA LYS A 238 -14.47 6.84 -2.54
C LYS A 238 -14.16 7.08 -4.02
N GLU A 239 -15.00 7.83 -4.74
CA GLU A 239 -14.80 8.17 -6.16
C GLU A 239 -13.57 9.07 -6.36
N LYS A 240 -13.33 10.03 -5.45
CA LYS A 240 -12.16 10.94 -5.50
C LYS A 240 -10.82 10.23 -5.21
N TYR A 241 -10.81 9.14 -4.43
CA TYR A 241 -9.60 8.43 -3.98
C TYR A 241 -9.56 6.96 -4.40
N SER A 242 -10.35 6.55 -5.40
CA SER A 242 -10.28 5.21 -5.98
C SER A 242 -8.92 5.05 -6.65
N LEU A 243 -8.17 4.03 -6.22
CA LEU A 243 -6.90 3.70 -6.87
C LEU A 243 -7.21 3.07 -8.23
N LEU A 244 -6.50 3.53 -9.26
CA LEU A 244 -6.46 2.85 -10.54
C LEU A 244 -6.11 1.37 -10.30
N VAL A 245 -6.76 0.44 -10.99
CA VAL A 245 -6.38 -0.97 -10.96
C VAL A 245 -6.03 -1.40 -12.37
N VAL A 246 -4.77 -1.77 -12.60
CA VAL A 246 -4.21 -2.12 -13.91
C VAL A 246 -3.88 -3.60 -13.95
N PRO A 247 -4.83 -4.48 -14.33
CA PRO A 247 -4.52 -5.87 -14.58
C PRO A 247 -3.73 -6.01 -15.90
N ARG A 248 -2.73 -6.89 -15.93
CA ARG A 248 -1.87 -7.12 -17.11
C ARG A 248 -1.82 -8.59 -17.51
N PRO A 249 -1.77 -8.94 -18.81
CA PRO A 249 -1.42 -10.29 -19.22
C PRO A 249 0.04 -10.59 -18.86
N LEU A 250 0.36 -11.88 -18.64
CA LEU A 250 1.71 -12.32 -18.29
C LEU A 250 2.76 -11.86 -19.32
N SER A 251 2.44 -11.94 -20.61
CA SER A 251 3.33 -11.50 -21.69
C SER A 251 3.72 -10.03 -21.57
N LEU A 252 2.79 -9.15 -21.16
CA LEU A 252 3.09 -7.73 -20.95
C LEU A 252 3.92 -7.50 -19.70
N ILE A 253 3.72 -8.29 -18.63
CA ILE A 253 4.55 -8.21 -17.42
C ILE A 253 6.00 -8.59 -17.76
N GLU A 254 6.19 -9.69 -18.48
CA GLU A 254 7.51 -10.14 -18.95
C GLU A 254 8.16 -9.11 -19.88
N GLU A 255 7.40 -8.53 -20.82
CA GLU A 255 7.89 -7.47 -21.71
C GLU A 255 8.29 -6.19 -20.96
N ILE A 256 7.54 -5.81 -19.91
CA ILE A 256 7.87 -4.66 -19.06
C ILE A 256 9.18 -4.89 -18.31
N ILE A 257 9.34 -6.07 -17.69
CA ILE A 257 10.51 -6.43 -16.90
C ILE A 257 11.74 -6.51 -17.80
N THR A 258 11.66 -7.27 -18.88
CA THR A 258 12.77 -7.50 -19.82
C THR A 258 13.14 -6.25 -20.62
N GLY A 259 12.16 -5.42 -20.98
CA GLY A 259 12.39 -4.16 -21.69
C GLY A 259 13.19 -3.12 -20.89
N VAL A 260 13.27 -3.26 -19.56
CA VAL A 260 14.11 -2.42 -18.68
C VAL A 260 15.51 -3.02 -18.46
N GLY A 261 15.74 -4.27 -18.89
CA GLY A 261 17.03 -4.97 -18.77
C GLY A 261 17.10 -5.98 -17.62
N PHE A 262 16.00 -6.24 -16.91
CA PHE A 262 15.94 -7.35 -15.96
C PHE A 262 15.80 -8.69 -16.69
N GLU A 263 16.39 -9.74 -16.13
CA GLU A 263 16.06 -11.13 -16.45
C GLU A 263 14.86 -11.58 -15.61
N PHE A 264 13.84 -12.11 -16.27
CA PHE A 264 12.70 -12.71 -15.59
C PHE A 264 13.10 -14.08 -15.02
N LEU A 265 13.14 -14.21 -13.68
CA LEU A 265 13.59 -15.44 -13.04
C LEU A 265 12.44 -16.43 -12.85
N THR A 266 11.38 -16.01 -12.14
CA THR A 266 10.27 -16.91 -11.81
C THR A 266 9.03 -16.19 -11.29
N ARG A 267 7.85 -16.78 -11.53
CA ARG A 267 6.67 -16.58 -10.68
C ARG A 267 6.86 -17.34 -9.36
N LEU A 268 6.51 -16.74 -8.23
CA LEU A 268 6.71 -17.35 -6.89
C LEU A 268 5.50 -18.14 -6.41
N ASN A 269 4.28 -17.75 -6.78
CA ASN A 269 3.05 -18.50 -6.47
C ASN A 269 2.63 -19.43 -7.63
N LYS A 270 3.53 -20.31 -8.07
CA LYS A 270 3.25 -21.28 -9.17
C LYS A 270 2.19 -22.31 -8.80
N ASP A 271 2.11 -22.68 -7.53
CA ASP A 271 1.23 -23.72 -7.02
C ASP A 271 -0.22 -23.22 -6.79
N GLU A 272 -0.48 -21.93 -7.02
CA GLU A 272 -1.79 -21.29 -6.89
C GLU A 272 -2.13 -20.57 -8.22
N PRO A 273 -2.33 -21.30 -9.34
CA PRO A 273 -2.44 -20.69 -10.67
C PRO A 273 -3.70 -19.79 -10.81
N GLU A 274 -4.75 -20.09 -10.06
CA GLU A 274 -5.95 -19.26 -9.90
C GLU A 274 -5.74 -17.96 -9.10
N ASP A 275 -4.64 -17.81 -8.36
CA ASP A 275 -4.32 -16.56 -7.69
C ASP A 275 -3.94 -15.50 -8.73
N LYS A 276 -4.78 -14.47 -8.79
CA LYS A 276 -4.66 -13.37 -9.75
C LYS A 276 -3.59 -12.38 -9.34
N ASN A 277 -3.22 -12.32 -8.06
CA ASN A 277 -2.11 -11.54 -7.56
C ASN A 277 -0.85 -12.40 -7.65
N ALA A 278 -0.06 -12.19 -8.69
CA ALA A 278 1.15 -12.98 -8.92
C ALA A 278 2.37 -12.23 -8.42
N TYR A 279 3.20 -12.93 -7.63
CA TYR A 279 4.50 -12.43 -7.21
C TYR A 279 5.55 -12.91 -8.20
N TYR A 280 6.34 -11.98 -8.73
CA TYR A 280 7.41 -12.27 -9.68
C TYR A 280 8.74 -11.85 -9.10
N ALA A 281 9.71 -12.76 -9.15
CA ALA A 281 11.10 -12.47 -8.87
C ALA A 281 11.87 -12.30 -10.19
N PHE A 282 12.69 -11.26 -10.25
CA PHE A 282 13.53 -10.93 -11.40
C PHE A 282 14.84 -10.28 -10.91
N GLY A 283 15.89 -10.37 -11.71
CA GLY A 283 17.25 -9.94 -11.31
C GLY A 283 18.02 -9.34 -12.48
N GLN A 284 19.14 -8.67 -12.20
CA GLN A 284 20.00 -8.15 -13.27
C GLN A 284 20.53 -9.31 -14.12
N GLN A 285 20.65 -9.11 -15.44
CA GLN A 285 21.29 -10.09 -16.31
C GLN A 285 22.73 -10.34 -15.84
N LYS A 286 23.14 -11.62 -15.83
CA LYS A 286 24.55 -11.97 -15.65
C LYS A 286 25.35 -11.45 -16.85
N LEU A 287 26.30 -10.55 -16.57
CA LEU A 287 27.31 -10.10 -17.53
C LEU A 287 28.24 -11.24 -17.96
#